data_AF-A0A926ITD9-F1
#
_entry.id   AF-A0A926ITD9-F1
#
_cell.length_a   1.000
_cell.length_b   1.000
_cell.length_c   1.000
_cell.angle_alpha   90.00
_cell.angle_beta   90.00
_cell.angle_gamma   90.00
#
_symmetry.space_group_name_H-M   'P 1'
#
loop_
_entity.id
_entity.type
_entity.pdbx_description
1 polymer ?
#
loop_
_entity_poly.entity_id
_entity_poly.type
_entity_poly.pdbx_seq_one_letter_code
_entity_poly.pdbx_strand_id
1 'polypeptide(L)'
;MLEQGAQPNISSSQLERIIIRKPTLEIEQKIIANVLSDSDALIDALEQLIAKKQAIKSGTMQQLLTGRTRLPAFALRPDGTKKATSPANWEIFRRIGRLFH
;
A
#
# COMPACT_ATOMS: atom_id res chain seq x y z
N MET A 1 28.25 -16.27 25.89
CA MET A 1 28.17 -17.47 25.03
C MET A 1 26.77 -17.46 24.42
N LEU A 2 26.64 -17.11 23.13
CA LEU A 2 25.36 -17.15 22.42
C LEU A 2 25.44 -18.33 21.45
N GLU A 3 24.56 -19.31 21.61
CA GLU A 3 24.46 -20.43 20.68
C GLU A 3 23.91 -19.93 19.34
N GLN A 4 24.74 -19.97 18.32
CA GLN A 4 24.32 -19.79 16.93
C GLN A 4 23.62 -21.09 16.51
N GLY A 5 22.29 -21.08 16.44
CA GLY A 5 21.55 -22.19 15.86
C GLY A 5 21.94 -22.36 14.38
N ALA A 6 22.39 -23.56 14.00
CA ALA A 6 22.71 -23.88 12.62
C ALA A 6 21.46 -23.71 11.76
N GLN A 7 21.42 -22.68 10.92
CA GLN A 7 20.32 -22.45 10.00
C GLN A 7 20.39 -23.54 8.91
N PRO A 8 19.38 -24.42 8.80
CA PRO A 8 19.42 -25.51 7.83
C PRO A 8 19.43 -24.91 6.42
N ASN A 9 20.46 -25.25 5.64
CA ASN A 9 20.60 -24.85 4.25
C ASN A 9 20.07 -25.98 3.36
N ILE A 10 19.27 -25.65 2.35
CA ILE A 10 18.73 -26.63 1.41
C ILE A 10 19.74 -26.80 0.28
N SER A 11 20.35 -27.98 0.17
CA SER A 11 21.25 -28.33 -0.92
C SER A 11 20.49 -28.76 -2.18
N SER A 12 21.10 -28.63 -3.36
CA SER A 12 20.50 -29.09 -4.62
C SER A 12 20.10 -30.57 -4.59
N SER A 13 20.90 -31.41 -3.92
CA SER A 13 20.61 -32.82 -3.72
C SER A 13 19.39 -33.10 -2.83
N GLN A 14 18.99 -32.16 -1.97
CA GLN A 14 17.76 -32.25 -1.19
C GLN A 14 16.56 -31.81 -2.04
N LEU A 15 16.70 -30.78 -2.88
CA LEU A 15 15.67 -30.34 -3.83
C LEU A 15 15.30 -31.43 -4.84
N GLU A 16 16.28 -32.14 -5.39
CA GLU A 16 16.06 -33.22 -6.36
C GLU A 16 15.25 -34.40 -5.80
N ARG A 17 15.24 -34.58 -4.48
CA ARG A 17 14.51 -35.66 -3.81
C ARG A 17 13.06 -35.29 -3.50
N ILE A 18 12.64 -34.05 -3.76
CA ILE A 18 11.27 -33.63 -3.51
C ILE A 18 10.35 -34.26 -4.55
N ILE A 19 9.48 -35.15 -4.09
CA ILE A 19 8.47 -35.78 -4.93
C ILE A 19 7.31 -34.78 -5.08
N ILE A 20 7.13 -34.25 -6.30
CA ILE A 20 5.99 -33.41 -6.65
C ILE A 20 5.00 -34.18 -7.51
N ARG A 21 3.70 -34.00 -7.22
CA ARG A 21 2.64 -34.45 -8.11
C ARG A 21 2.46 -33.39 -9.19
N LYS A 22 2.72 -33.75 -10.43
CA LYS A 22 2.45 -32.91 -11.59
C LYS A 22 1.56 -33.67 -12.58
N PRO A 23 0.64 -32.98 -13.28
CA PRO A 23 -0.05 -33.59 -14.40
C PRO A 23 0.93 -34.10 -15.46
N THR A 24 0.60 -35.21 -16.11
CA THR A 24 1.50 -35.80 -17.12
C THR A 24 1.49 -34.99 -18.41
N LEU A 25 0.34 -34.44 -18.78
CA LEU A 25 0.15 -33.67 -20.01
C LEU A 25 0.71 -32.26 -19.87
N GLU A 26 1.55 -31.83 -20.81
CA GLU A 26 2.12 -30.48 -20.83
C GLU A 26 1.04 -29.40 -21.00
N ILE A 27 0.01 -29.68 -21.82
CA ILE A 27 -1.11 -28.76 -22.03
C ILE A 27 -1.85 -28.49 -20.72
N GLU A 28 -2.11 -29.54 -19.93
CA GLU A 28 -2.77 -29.40 -18.63
C GLU A 28 -1.92 -28.60 -17.64
N GLN A 29 -0.60 -28.86 -17.60
CA GLN A 29 0.33 -28.08 -16.78
C GLN A 29 0.31 -26.60 -17.16
N LYS A 30 0.30 -26.26 -18.46
CA LYS A 30 0.22 -24.88 -18.95
C LYS A 30 -1.09 -24.20 -18.57
N ILE A 31 -2.21 -24.90 -18.70
CA ILE A 31 -3.53 -24.36 -18.34
C ILE A 31 -3.56 -24.03 -16.84
N ILE A 32 -3.12 -24.97 -15.99
CA ILE A 32 -3.08 -24.75 -14.54
C ILE A 32 -2.15 -23.58 -14.20
N ALA A 33 -0.95 -23.55 -14.79
CA ALA A 33 0.01 -22.47 -14.57
C ALA A 33 -0.55 -21.11 -15.00
N ASN A 34 -1.24 -21.03 -16.13
CA ASN A 34 -1.85 -19.80 -16.62
C ASN A 34 -2.94 -19.30 -15.67
N VAL A 35 -3.85 -20.18 -15.22
CA VAL A 35 -4.93 -19.79 -14.28
C VAL A 35 -4.37 -19.28 -12.95
N LEU A 36 -3.30 -19.91 -12.45
CA LEU A 36 -2.61 -19.42 -11.24
C LEU A 36 -1.93 -18.08 -11.49
N SER A 37 -1.25 -17.93 -12.64
CA SER A 37 -0.58 -16.67 -13.01
C SER A 37 -1.57 -15.52 -13.19
N ASP A 38 -2.75 -15.78 -13.77
CA ASP A 38 -3.82 -14.80 -13.90
C ASP A 38 -4.36 -14.38 -12.53
N SER A 39 -4.43 -15.32 -11.58
CA SER A 39 -4.84 -15.05 -10.20
C SER A 39 -3.81 -14.20 -9.47
N ASP A 40 -2.52 -14.50 -9.62
CA ASP A 40 -1.43 -13.72 -9.05
C ASP A 40 -1.42 -12.29 -9.64
N ALA A 41 -1.57 -12.16 -10.95
CA ALA A 41 -1.65 -10.85 -11.62
C ALA A 41 -2.86 -10.03 -11.12
N LEU A 42 -3.98 -10.68 -10.82
CA LEU A 42 -5.14 -10.02 -10.24
C LEU A 42 -4.85 -9.54 -8.80
N ILE A 43 -4.18 -10.34 -7.99
CA ILE A 43 -3.78 -9.96 -6.62
C ILE A 43 -2.86 -8.73 -6.68
N ASP A 44 -1.83 -8.75 -7.52
CA ASP A 44 -0.89 -7.64 -7.69
C ASP A 44 -1.62 -6.35 -8.12
N ALA A 45 -2.55 -6.45 -9.07
CA ALA A 45 -3.33 -5.32 -9.52
C ALA A 45 -4.19 -4.71 -8.40
N LEU A 46 -4.76 -5.55 -7.54
CA LEU A 46 -5.56 -5.11 -6.39
C LEU A 46 -4.69 -4.46 -5.33
N GLU A 47 -3.52 -5.01 -5.02
CA GLU A 47 -2.57 -4.41 -4.07
C GLU A 47 -2.10 -3.03 -4.54
N GLN A 48 -1.77 -2.89 -5.83
CA GLN A 48 -1.44 -1.59 -6.43
C GLN A 48 -2.60 -0.59 -6.33
N LEU A 49 -3.83 -1.05 -6.57
CA LEU A 49 -5.02 -0.20 -6.44
C LEU A 49 -5.26 0.25 -4.99
N ILE A 50 -5.06 -0.64 -4.02
CA ILE A 50 -5.15 -0.32 -2.59
C ILE A 50 -4.09 0.71 -2.22
N ALA A 51 -2.83 0.50 -2.61
CA ALA A 51 -1.74 1.42 -2.35
C ALA A 51 -2.02 2.82 -2.94
N LYS A 52 -2.51 2.87 -4.19
CA LYS A 52 -2.91 4.14 -4.84
C LYS A 52 -4.04 4.83 -4.09
N LYS A 53 -5.08 4.11 -3.67
CA LYS A 53 -6.20 4.67 -2.89
C LYS A 53 -5.73 5.20 -1.54
N GLN A 54 -4.83 4.50 -0.86
CA GLN A 54 -4.25 4.95 0.41
C GLN A 54 -3.40 6.21 0.23
N ALA A 55 -2.55 6.26 -0.80
CA ALA A 55 -1.74 7.45 -1.11
C ALA A 55 -2.61 8.68 -1.40
N ILE A 56 -3.68 8.52 -2.20
CA ILE A 56 -4.64 9.60 -2.46
C ILE A 56 -5.32 10.03 -1.16
N LYS A 57 -5.84 9.09 -0.36
CA LYS A 57 -6.49 9.40 0.93
C LYS A 57 -5.57 10.21 1.83
N SER A 58 -4.31 9.78 1.99
CA SER A 58 -3.33 10.47 2.83
C SER A 58 -2.97 11.85 2.29
N GLY A 59 -2.73 11.97 0.98
CA GLY A 59 -2.43 13.25 0.33
C GLY A 59 -3.59 14.25 0.43
N THR A 60 -4.81 13.81 0.16
CA THR A 60 -6.03 14.63 0.29
C THR A 60 -6.24 15.02 1.75
N MET A 61 -6.09 14.10 2.70
CA MET A 61 -6.20 14.41 4.13
C MET A 61 -5.17 15.46 4.55
N GLN A 62 -3.92 15.35 4.10
CA GLN A 62 -2.89 16.35 4.37
C GLN A 62 -3.28 17.72 3.82
N GLN A 63 -3.78 17.79 2.58
CA GLN A 63 -4.23 19.05 1.98
C GLN A 63 -5.41 19.69 2.73
N LEU A 64 -6.36 18.88 3.19
CA LEU A 64 -7.54 19.33 3.94
C LEU A 64 -7.17 19.80 5.36
N LEU A 65 -6.42 18.99 6.10
CA LEU A 65 -6.01 19.29 7.48
C LEU A 65 -5.05 20.47 7.55
N THR A 66 -4.10 20.58 6.62
CA THR A 66 -3.21 21.75 6.54
C THR A 66 -3.89 23.00 5.98
N GLY A 67 -5.11 22.85 5.44
CA GLY A 67 -5.89 23.95 4.89
C GLY A 67 -5.33 24.57 3.62
N ARG A 68 -4.44 23.85 2.92
CA ARG A 68 -3.95 24.22 1.58
C ARG A 68 -5.09 24.20 0.56
N THR A 69 -6.05 23.29 0.74
CA THR A 69 -7.27 23.21 -0.05
C THR A 69 -8.47 23.14 0.89
N ARG A 70 -9.45 24.02 0.72
CA ARG A 70 -10.70 24.04 1.49
C ARG A 70 -11.82 23.43 0.65
N LEU A 71 -12.67 22.64 1.28
CA LEU A 71 -13.91 22.20 0.65
C LEU A 71 -14.81 23.44 0.38
N PRO A 72 -15.54 23.51 -0.75
CA PRO A 72 -16.34 24.68 -1.13
C PRO A 72 -17.32 25.13 -0.03
N ALA A 73 -17.96 24.18 0.64
CA ALA A 73 -18.90 24.44 1.75
C ALA A 73 -18.24 25.09 2.98
N PHE A 74 -16.92 25.07 3.10
CA PHE A 74 -16.15 25.62 4.23
C PHE A 74 -15.18 26.73 3.80
N ALA A 75 -15.20 27.10 2.52
CA ALA A 75 -14.32 28.13 1.95
C ALA A 75 -14.83 29.56 2.22
N LEU A 76 -16.13 29.71 2.47
CA LEU A 76 -16.79 30.98 2.70
C LEU A 76 -17.14 31.15 4.18
N ARG A 77 -17.06 32.38 4.66
CA ARG A 77 -17.64 32.80 5.93
C ARG A 77 -19.17 32.99 5.76
N PRO A 78 -19.95 33.07 6.85
CA PRO A 78 -21.40 33.33 6.78
C PRO A 78 -21.75 34.65 6.06
N ASP A 79 -20.81 35.59 5.99
CA ASP A 79 -20.90 36.86 5.26
C ASP A 79 -20.58 36.74 3.75
N GLY A 80 -20.34 35.53 3.23
CA GLY A 80 -20.01 35.26 1.83
C GLY A 80 -18.56 35.60 1.44
N THR A 81 -17.73 36.10 2.37
CA THR A 81 -16.33 36.40 2.09
C THR A 81 -15.45 35.15 2.12
N LYS A 82 -14.42 35.09 1.28
CA LYS A 82 -13.46 33.97 1.29
C LYS A 82 -12.71 33.95 2.62
N LYS A 83 -12.74 32.82 3.34
CA LYS A 83 -12.01 32.65 4.60
C LYS A 83 -10.51 32.54 4.32
N ALA A 84 -9.77 33.62 4.55
CA ALA A 84 -8.33 33.66 4.32
C ALA A 84 -7.54 32.69 5.23
N THR A 85 -6.48 32.09 4.68
CA THR A 85 -5.53 31.26 5.43
C THR A 85 -4.67 32.16 6.32
N SER A 86 -5.04 32.31 7.60
CA SER A 86 -4.28 33.11 8.56
C SER A 86 -2.98 32.42 8.98
N PRO A 87 -1.82 33.11 8.99
CA PRO A 87 -0.53 32.52 9.35
C PRO A 87 -0.48 32.01 10.79
N ALA A 88 -1.15 32.63 11.75
CA ALA A 88 -1.13 32.17 13.15
C ALA A 88 -1.68 30.73 13.32
N ASN A 89 -2.53 30.28 12.40
CA ASN A 89 -3.12 28.94 12.45
C ASN A 89 -2.18 27.86 11.88
N TRP A 90 -1.15 28.22 11.09
CA TRP A 90 -0.26 27.22 10.47
C TRP A 90 0.62 26.51 11.50
N GLU A 91 1.01 27.20 12.58
CA GLU A 91 1.81 26.66 13.69
C GLU A 91 1.12 25.45 14.35
N ILE A 92 -0.19 25.56 14.60
CA ILE A 92 -1.00 24.52 15.23
C ILE A 92 -1.11 23.29 14.33
N PHE A 93 -1.42 23.48 13.04
CA PHE A 93 -1.49 22.37 12.09
C PHE A 93 -0.12 21.71 11.84
N ARG A 94 0.97 22.49 11.88
CA ARG A 94 2.34 21.95 11.78
C ARG A 94 2.73 21.13 13.02
N ARG A 95 2.17 21.46 14.19
CA ARG A 95 2.35 20.70 15.44
C ARG A 95 1.55 19.40 15.45
N ILE A 96 0.32 19.42 14.95
CA ILE A 96 -0.53 18.22 14.85
C ILE A 96 0.00 17.24 13.79
N GLY A 97 0.50 17.71 12.65
CA GLY A 97 1.07 16.84 11.61
C GLY A 97 2.33 16.07 12.03
N ARG A 98 3.03 16.51 13.08
CA ARG A 98 4.19 15.80 13.64
C ARG A 98 3.82 14.65 14.59
N LEU A 99 2.56 14.52 14.99
CA LEU A 99 2.08 13.46 15.89
C LEU A 99 1.67 12.18 15.15
N PHE A 100 1.72 12.17 13.82
CA PHE A 100 1.29 11.04 12.96
C PHE A 100 2.43 10.45 12.10
N HIS A 101 3.69 10.60 12.53
CA HIS A 101 4.85 9.83 12.04
C HIS A 101 5.39 8.99 13.19
#